data_AF-A0A348RY58-F1
#
_entry.id   AF-A0A348RY58-F1
#
_cell.length_a   1.000
_cell.length_b   1.000
_cell.length_c   1.000
_cell.angle_alpha   90.00
_cell.angle_beta   90.00
_cell.angle_gamma   90.00
#
_symmetry.space_group_name_H-M   'P 1'
#
loop_
_entity.id
_entity.type
_entity.pdbx_description
1 polymer ?
#
loop_
_entity_poly.entity_id
_entity_poly.type
_entity_poly.pdbx_seq_one_letter_code
_entity_poly.pdbx_strand_id
1 'polypeptide(L)'
;MLKLELSVIDRLRKIVGKQDVLDQKEDLIPYSFDGTAALKQHPDCVVFTRTTAQVSEVLKLANKEGIPVVTRGSGTGLSGGSLPSERCIVLCTVKMKKILELDKANLTLLTEPGATTLTIAEAAEKAGLFYPPDPGSMKISTIGGNVAENSGGLRGLKYGVTRNYVMGMEIVLPDGEICWMGNKCVKDVAGYSLKDLFIGSEGTLGVITKVLLRLIPQPQAKKTMVATFEQMDRAAETVSAIIAAQIIPCTLEFLDRTTIHCVEDFAKIGLPLDCEALLLIET
;
A
#
# COMPACT_ATOMS: atom_id res chain seq x y z
N MET A 1 -27.00 -19.75 -10.11
CA MET A 1 -26.79 -18.95 -8.89
C MET A 1 -26.86 -17.47 -9.30
N LEU A 2 -27.66 -16.65 -8.60
CA LEU A 2 -28.09 -15.32 -9.09
C LEU A 2 -27.05 -14.22 -8.81
N LYS A 3 -26.67 -13.48 -9.86
CA LYS A 3 -25.91 -12.21 -9.80
C LYS A 3 -26.65 -11.18 -8.93
N LEU A 4 -25.93 -10.14 -8.47
CA LEU A 4 -26.53 -8.90 -7.95
C LEU A 4 -27.73 -8.45 -8.80
N GLU A 5 -28.80 -8.04 -8.13
CA GLU A 5 -29.98 -7.51 -8.80
C GLU A 5 -29.65 -6.23 -9.57
N LEU A 6 -30.25 -6.05 -10.75
CA LEU A 6 -30.09 -4.83 -11.57
C LEU A 6 -30.45 -3.57 -10.78
N SER A 7 -31.39 -3.69 -9.83
CA SER A 7 -31.79 -2.63 -8.90
C SER A 7 -30.62 -2.06 -8.08
N VAL A 8 -29.67 -2.92 -7.65
CA VAL A 8 -28.49 -2.54 -6.88
C VAL A 8 -27.50 -1.80 -7.78
N ILE A 9 -27.22 -2.32 -8.97
CA ILE A 9 -26.30 -1.70 -9.93
C ILE A 9 -26.76 -0.29 -10.30
N ASP A 10 -28.07 -0.10 -10.53
CA ASP A 10 -28.60 1.22 -10.86
C ASP A 10 -28.52 2.21 -9.68
N ARG A 11 -28.62 1.73 -8.44
CA ARG A 11 -28.37 2.55 -7.24
C ARG A 11 -26.89 2.93 -7.13
N LEU A 12 -25.97 2.01 -7.39
CA LEU A 12 -24.53 2.30 -7.44
C LEU A 12 -24.22 3.36 -8.50
N ARG A 13 -24.79 3.24 -9.70
CA ARG A 13 -24.64 4.24 -10.78
C ARG A 13 -25.16 5.62 -10.38
N LYS A 14 -26.21 5.71 -9.54
CA LYS A 14 -26.69 6.99 -9.00
C LYS A 14 -25.71 7.60 -7.97
N ILE A 15 -25.01 6.76 -7.20
CA ILE A 15 -24.04 7.21 -6.18
C ILE A 15 -22.74 7.69 -6.84
N VAL A 16 -22.14 6.89 -7.72
CA VAL A 16 -20.80 7.17 -8.27
C VAL A 16 -20.80 7.71 -9.70
N GLY A 17 -21.92 7.60 -10.41
CA GLY A 17 -22.03 7.87 -11.84
C GLY A 17 -21.88 6.61 -12.69
N LYS A 18 -22.55 6.58 -13.84
CA LYS A 18 -22.60 5.40 -14.72
C LYS A 18 -21.22 4.91 -15.16
N GLN A 19 -20.31 5.83 -15.46
CA GLN A 19 -18.95 5.56 -15.92
C GLN A 19 -18.02 4.99 -14.83
N ASP A 20 -18.45 5.05 -13.57
CA ASP A 20 -17.67 4.62 -12.41
C ASP A 20 -18.20 3.29 -11.84
N VAL A 21 -19.10 2.59 -12.56
CA VAL A 21 -19.54 1.22 -12.26
C VAL A 21 -19.25 0.30 -13.44
N LEU A 22 -18.51 -0.78 -13.19
CA LEU A 22 -18.25 -1.85 -14.17
C LEU A 22 -19.05 -3.09 -13.79
N ASP A 23 -19.81 -3.63 -14.74
CA ASP A 23 -20.66 -4.83 -14.57
C ASP A 23 -20.65 -5.78 -15.79
N GLN A 24 -19.89 -5.44 -16.85
CA GLN A 24 -19.70 -6.30 -18.01
C GLN A 24 -18.60 -7.33 -17.76
N LYS A 25 -18.75 -8.54 -18.32
CA LYS A 25 -17.85 -9.66 -18.02
C LYS A 25 -16.38 -9.32 -18.30
N GLU A 26 -16.13 -8.62 -19.41
CA GLU A 26 -14.82 -8.23 -19.88
C GLU A 26 -14.15 -7.21 -18.95
N ASP A 27 -14.94 -6.26 -18.42
CA ASP A 27 -14.48 -5.24 -17.50
C ASP A 27 -14.09 -5.79 -16.12
N LEU A 28 -14.67 -6.93 -15.72
CA LEU A 28 -14.45 -7.53 -14.41
C LEU A 28 -13.19 -8.43 -14.36
N ILE A 29 -12.65 -8.83 -15.51
CA ILE A 29 -11.47 -9.72 -15.57
C ILE A 29 -10.24 -9.09 -14.88
N PRO A 30 -9.87 -7.82 -15.10
CA PRO A 30 -8.72 -7.20 -14.42
C PRO A 30 -8.87 -7.05 -12.90
N TYR A 31 -10.09 -7.19 -12.39
CA TYR A 31 -10.42 -7.08 -10.98
C TYR A 31 -10.66 -8.44 -10.32
N SER A 32 -10.51 -9.54 -11.06
CA SER A 32 -10.70 -10.89 -10.51
C SER A 32 -9.46 -11.50 -9.86
N PHE A 33 -8.32 -10.80 -9.92
CA PHE A 33 -7.04 -11.27 -9.38
C PHE A 33 -6.24 -10.09 -8.80
N ASP A 34 -5.25 -10.39 -7.96
CA ASP A 34 -4.19 -9.46 -7.57
C ASP A 34 -2.81 -10.11 -7.82
N GLY A 35 -1.76 -9.65 -7.13
CA GLY A 35 -0.42 -10.24 -7.28
C GLY A 35 -0.29 -11.64 -6.67
N THR A 36 -1.32 -12.15 -5.99
CA THR A 36 -1.31 -13.49 -5.41
C THR A 36 -1.42 -14.54 -6.51
N ALA A 37 -0.38 -15.39 -6.63
CA ALA A 37 -0.31 -16.37 -7.69
C ALA A 37 -1.48 -17.38 -7.63
N ALA A 38 -1.96 -17.77 -8.82
CA ALA A 38 -2.97 -18.81 -9.04
C ALA A 38 -4.40 -18.57 -8.49
N LEU A 39 -4.64 -17.52 -7.69
CA LEU A 39 -5.98 -17.22 -7.18
C LEU A 39 -6.74 -16.26 -8.08
N LYS A 40 -7.99 -16.60 -8.41
CA LYS A 40 -8.91 -15.77 -9.20
C LYS A 40 -10.34 -15.94 -8.73
N GLN A 41 -11.05 -14.84 -8.57
CA GLN A 41 -12.48 -14.83 -8.25
C GLN A 41 -13.13 -13.60 -8.88
N HIS A 42 -14.23 -13.77 -9.63
CA HIS A 42 -14.92 -12.64 -10.23
C HIS A 42 -15.83 -11.93 -9.21
N PRO A 43 -15.81 -10.59 -9.17
CA PRO A 43 -16.83 -9.82 -8.46
C PRO A 43 -18.12 -9.72 -9.28
N ASP A 44 -19.22 -9.30 -8.65
CA ASP A 44 -20.45 -8.99 -9.39
C ASP A 44 -20.39 -7.59 -10.04
N CYS A 45 -19.68 -6.65 -9.42
CA CYS A 45 -19.36 -5.36 -10.02
C CYS A 45 -18.13 -4.70 -9.37
N VAL A 46 -17.56 -3.73 -10.09
CA VAL A 46 -16.51 -2.84 -9.58
C VAL A 46 -17.05 -1.43 -9.52
N VAL A 47 -16.81 -0.74 -8.41
CA VAL A 47 -17.28 0.63 -8.16
C VAL A 47 -16.06 1.50 -7.89
N PHE A 48 -15.87 2.54 -8.69
CA PHE A 48 -14.84 3.53 -8.43
C PHE A 48 -15.42 4.71 -7.66
N THR A 49 -14.75 5.08 -6.58
CA THR A 49 -15.13 6.26 -5.79
C THR A 49 -14.13 7.40 -6.00
N ARG A 50 -14.63 8.63 -5.87
CA ARG A 50 -13.87 9.88 -6.01
C ARG A 50 -13.95 10.76 -4.77
N THR A 51 -14.86 10.46 -3.86
CA THR A 51 -15.07 11.22 -2.61
C THR A 51 -15.39 10.28 -1.45
N THR A 52 -15.11 10.72 -0.23
CA THR A 52 -15.52 10.01 1.00
C THR A 52 -17.02 9.78 1.06
N ALA A 53 -17.83 10.75 0.64
CA ALA A 53 -19.29 10.63 0.63
C ALA A 53 -19.77 9.48 -0.28
N GLN A 54 -19.14 9.30 -1.45
CA GLN A 54 -19.45 8.16 -2.32
C GLN A 54 -19.11 6.82 -1.66
N VAL A 55 -17.98 6.74 -0.95
CA VAL A 55 -17.62 5.53 -0.19
C VAL A 55 -18.69 5.23 0.88
N SER A 56 -19.08 6.24 1.67
CA SER A 56 -20.14 6.12 2.68
C SER A 56 -21.45 5.61 2.12
N GLU A 57 -21.92 6.18 1.01
CA GLU A 57 -23.19 5.75 0.40
C GLU A 57 -23.13 4.35 -0.22
N VAL A 58 -21.98 3.95 -0.78
CA VAL A 58 -21.78 2.57 -1.27
C VAL A 58 -21.80 1.57 -0.10
N LEU A 59 -21.13 1.86 1.01
CA LEU A 59 -21.14 0.99 2.19
C LEU A 59 -22.52 0.90 2.83
N LYS A 60 -23.25 2.01 2.97
CA LYS A 60 -24.66 1.99 3.44
C LYS A 60 -25.54 1.11 2.58
N LEU A 61 -25.40 1.23 1.25
CA LEU A 61 -26.13 0.38 0.32
C LEU A 61 -25.77 -1.10 0.53
N ALA A 62 -24.48 -1.42 0.53
CA ALA A 62 -24.01 -2.79 0.68
C ALA A 62 -24.46 -3.40 2.01
N ASN A 63 -24.36 -2.66 3.11
CA ASN A 63 -24.79 -3.08 4.43
C ASN A 63 -26.30 -3.33 4.50
N LYS A 64 -27.12 -2.44 3.90
CA LYS A 64 -28.57 -2.60 3.82
C LYS A 64 -28.99 -3.86 3.05
N GLU A 65 -28.28 -4.19 1.97
CA GLU A 65 -28.62 -5.31 1.09
C GLU A 65 -27.85 -6.61 1.45
N GLY A 66 -27.00 -6.59 2.48
CA GLY A 66 -26.18 -7.73 2.89
C GLY A 66 -25.14 -8.17 1.85
N ILE A 67 -24.58 -7.20 1.10
CA ILE A 67 -23.62 -7.47 0.02
C ILE A 67 -22.19 -7.30 0.56
N PRO A 68 -21.31 -8.30 0.39
CA PRO A 68 -19.90 -8.16 0.74
C PRO A 68 -19.20 -7.05 -0.06
N VAL A 69 -18.31 -6.30 0.59
CA VAL A 69 -17.47 -5.30 -0.06
C VAL A 69 -16.02 -5.70 0.12
N VAL A 70 -15.28 -5.75 -0.99
CA VAL A 70 -13.82 -5.92 -1.00
C VAL A 70 -13.21 -4.60 -1.42
N THR A 71 -12.36 -4.03 -0.57
CA THR A 71 -11.67 -2.77 -0.88
C THR A 71 -10.48 -3.03 -1.78
N ARG A 72 -10.22 -2.12 -2.73
CA ARG A 72 -9.10 -2.29 -3.66
C ARG A 72 -8.41 -0.98 -3.99
N GLY A 73 -7.10 -0.94 -3.76
CA GLY A 73 -6.18 0.02 -4.36
C GLY A 73 -5.86 -0.37 -5.81
N SER A 74 -4.57 -0.44 -6.15
CA SER A 74 -4.12 -0.87 -7.49
C SER A 74 -4.07 -2.39 -7.70
N GLY A 75 -4.27 -3.20 -6.64
CA GLY A 75 -4.28 -4.66 -6.75
C GLY A 75 -2.89 -5.30 -6.83
N THR A 76 -1.88 -4.66 -6.23
CA THR A 76 -0.49 -5.18 -6.17
C THR A 76 -0.21 -6.09 -4.97
N GLY A 77 -1.22 -6.36 -4.14
CA GLY A 77 -1.07 -7.21 -2.94
C GLY A 77 -0.73 -8.65 -3.30
N LEU A 78 -0.01 -9.32 -2.39
CA LEU A 78 0.46 -10.71 -2.54
C LEU A 78 -0.19 -11.67 -1.52
N SER A 79 -1.07 -11.16 -0.66
CA SER A 79 -1.77 -11.88 0.42
C SER A 79 -3.18 -12.33 0.03
N GLY A 80 -3.72 -11.82 -1.08
CA GLY A 80 -5.09 -12.04 -1.50
C GLY A 80 -6.09 -11.05 -0.90
N GLY A 81 -5.65 -10.06 -0.11
CA GLY A 81 -6.53 -9.09 0.55
C GLY A 81 -7.39 -8.25 -0.40
N SER A 82 -7.00 -8.15 -1.68
CA SER A 82 -7.76 -7.43 -2.71
C SER A 82 -8.45 -8.35 -3.73
N LEU A 83 -8.44 -9.67 -3.48
CA LEU A 83 -9.19 -10.63 -4.26
C LEU A 83 -10.68 -10.52 -3.92
N PRO A 84 -11.56 -10.48 -4.93
CA PRO A 84 -13.00 -10.51 -4.69
C PRO A 84 -13.44 -11.77 -3.93
N SER A 85 -14.49 -11.63 -3.13
CA SER A 85 -15.31 -12.76 -2.71
C SER A 85 -16.47 -12.98 -3.69
N GLU A 86 -17.16 -14.12 -3.58
CA GLU A 86 -18.36 -14.35 -4.38
C GLU A 86 -19.40 -13.26 -4.10
N ARG A 87 -20.04 -12.78 -5.17
CA ARG A 87 -21.15 -11.80 -5.11
C ARG A 87 -20.79 -10.49 -4.40
N CYS A 88 -19.52 -10.08 -4.45
CA CYS A 88 -19.08 -8.85 -3.81
C CYS A 88 -19.11 -7.63 -4.74
N ILE A 89 -19.14 -6.45 -4.11
CA ILE A 89 -18.76 -5.19 -4.72
C ILE A 89 -17.26 -5.01 -4.50
N VAL A 90 -16.48 -4.84 -5.56
CA VAL A 90 -15.11 -4.32 -5.43
C VAL A 90 -15.18 -2.81 -5.36
N LEU A 91 -14.86 -2.22 -4.21
CA LEU A 91 -14.82 -0.78 -4.00
C LEU A 91 -13.40 -0.29 -4.23
N CYS A 92 -13.19 0.40 -5.35
CA CYS A 92 -11.87 0.82 -5.81
C CYS A 92 -11.62 2.32 -5.61
N THR A 93 -10.59 2.65 -4.83
CA THR A 93 -10.27 4.03 -4.42
C THR A 93 -9.19 4.70 -5.28
N VAL A 94 -8.72 4.02 -6.35
CA VAL A 94 -7.65 4.52 -7.25
C VAL A 94 -7.96 5.82 -7.96
N LYS A 95 -9.22 6.30 -7.95
CA LYS A 95 -9.62 7.60 -8.51
C LYS A 95 -9.54 8.75 -7.49
N MET A 96 -9.29 8.47 -6.21
CA MET A 96 -9.03 9.45 -5.16
C MET A 96 -7.51 9.66 -5.03
N LYS A 97 -6.91 10.54 -5.85
CA LYS A 97 -5.44 10.61 -6.04
C LYS A 97 -4.79 11.88 -5.51
N LYS A 98 -5.54 12.78 -4.90
CA LYS A 98 -5.05 14.12 -4.58
C LYS A 98 -4.11 14.11 -3.39
N ILE A 99 -3.03 14.88 -3.51
CA ILE A 99 -2.33 15.42 -2.34
C ILE A 99 -3.18 16.61 -1.88
N LEU A 100 -3.76 16.52 -0.69
CA LEU A 100 -4.69 17.50 -0.15
C LEU A 100 -3.96 18.63 0.58
N GLU A 101 -2.84 18.30 1.24
CA GLU A 101 -2.01 19.26 1.96
C GLU A 101 -0.57 18.76 2.03
N LEU A 102 0.40 19.67 1.91
CA LEU A 102 1.80 19.43 2.29
C LEU A 102 2.21 20.56 3.23
N ASP A 103 2.41 20.23 4.50
CA ASP A 103 2.81 21.16 5.54
C ASP A 103 4.29 20.95 5.85
N LYS A 104 5.13 21.77 5.19
CA LYS A 104 6.58 21.70 5.34
C LYS A 104 7.04 22.10 6.74
N ALA A 105 6.31 22.99 7.43
CA ALA A 105 6.69 23.46 8.76
C ALA A 105 6.48 22.35 9.81
N ASN A 106 5.39 21.61 9.67
CA ASN A 106 5.06 20.50 10.58
C ASN A 106 5.54 19.13 10.07
N LEU A 107 6.19 19.07 8.92
CA LEU A 107 6.69 17.83 8.29
C LEU A 107 5.57 16.80 8.07
N THR A 108 4.42 17.24 7.52
CA THR A 108 3.29 16.34 7.26
C THR A 108 2.75 16.46 5.84
N LEU A 109 2.06 15.41 5.40
CA LEU A 109 1.39 15.35 4.11
C LEU A 109 0.02 14.67 4.27
N LEU A 110 -1.05 15.34 3.86
CA LEU A 110 -2.40 14.78 3.83
C LEU A 110 -2.76 14.40 2.39
N THR A 111 -3.26 13.20 2.17
CA THR A 111 -3.57 12.70 0.82
C THR A 111 -4.76 11.76 0.80
N GLU A 112 -5.36 11.61 -0.38
CA GLU A 112 -6.35 10.59 -0.71
C GLU A 112 -5.71 9.20 -0.92
N PRO A 113 -6.43 8.09 -0.65
CA PRO A 113 -5.89 6.73 -0.59
C PRO A 113 -5.38 6.16 -1.93
N GLY A 114 -5.80 6.74 -3.05
CA GLY A 114 -5.41 6.34 -4.40
C GLY A 114 -4.15 7.03 -4.91
N ALA A 115 -3.54 7.95 -4.14
CA ALA A 115 -2.22 8.48 -4.47
C ALA A 115 -1.17 7.36 -4.40
N THR A 116 -0.30 7.27 -5.41
CA THR A 116 0.76 6.25 -5.41
C THR A 116 1.86 6.62 -4.43
N THR A 117 2.57 5.61 -3.92
CA THR A 117 3.73 5.82 -3.06
C THR A 117 4.77 6.71 -3.73
N LEU A 118 5.02 6.51 -5.04
CA LEU A 118 5.91 7.35 -5.81
C LEU A 118 5.47 8.82 -5.85
N THR A 119 4.19 9.11 -6.09
CA THR A 119 3.69 10.49 -6.09
C THR A 119 3.89 11.18 -4.74
N ILE A 120 3.71 10.45 -3.63
CA ILE A 120 3.95 10.96 -2.28
C ILE A 120 5.44 11.24 -2.06
N ALA A 121 6.32 10.32 -2.46
CA ALA A 121 7.76 10.48 -2.35
C ALA A 121 8.26 11.68 -3.16
N GLU A 122 7.83 11.84 -4.40
CA GLU A 122 8.18 12.96 -5.27
C GLU A 122 7.65 14.30 -4.72
N ALA A 123 6.45 14.32 -4.14
CA ALA A 123 5.89 15.52 -3.52
C ALA A 123 6.71 15.94 -2.28
N ALA A 124 7.09 14.97 -1.43
CA ALA A 124 7.96 15.22 -0.29
C ALA A 124 9.34 15.73 -0.74
N GLU A 125 9.95 15.09 -1.74
CA GLU A 125 11.28 15.47 -2.26
C GLU A 125 11.30 16.89 -2.83
N LYS A 126 10.27 17.28 -3.61
CA LYS A 126 10.11 18.65 -4.10
C LYS A 126 10.03 19.69 -2.97
N ALA A 127 9.53 19.31 -1.80
CA ALA A 127 9.50 20.15 -0.61
C ALA A 127 10.82 20.14 0.19
N GLY A 128 11.81 19.34 -0.21
CA GLY A 128 13.06 19.10 0.53
C GLY A 128 12.88 18.15 1.72
N LEU A 129 11.84 17.32 1.69
CA LEU A 129 11.48 16.34 2.71
C LEU A 129 11.52 14.93 2.12
N PHE A 130 11.42 13.93 2.99
CA PHE A 130 11.55 12.52 2.63
C PHE A 130 10.39 11.72 3.24
N TYR A 131 9.76 10.90 2.40
CA TYR A 131 8.84 9.83 2.82
C TYR A 131 9.58 8.49 2.68
N PRO A 132 9.98 7.86 3.80
CA PRO A 132 10.89 6.71 3.75
C PRO A 132 10.32 5.40 3.19
N PRO A 133 9.08 4.98 3.54
CA PRO A 133 8.56 3.69 3.10
C PRO A 133 8.60 3.51 1.58
N ASP A 134 9.19 2.40 1.14
CA ASP A 134 9.49 2.11 -0.26
C ASP A 134 9.16 0.64 -0.64
N PRO A 135 7.89 0.22 -0.55
CA PRO A 135 7.50 -1.10 -1.04
C PRO A 135 7.97 -1.30 -2.49
N GLY A 136 8.37 -2.53 -2.85
CA GLY A 136 8.87 -2.82 -4.20
C GLY A 136 7.91 -2.43 -5.33
N SER A 137 6.61 -2.36 -5.02
CA SER A 137 5.54 -1.90 -5.92
C SER A 137 5.32 -0.38 -5.94
N MET A 138 6.18 0.45 -5.33
CA MET A 138 5.92 1.89 -5.05
C MET A 138 5.44 2.73 -6.25
N LYS A 139 5.80 2.33 -7.47
CA LYS A 139 5.36 2.99 -8.72
C LYS A 139 3.85 2.82 -8.98
N ILE A 140 3.25 1.77 -8.42
CA ILE A 140 1.88 1.31 -8.68
C ILE A 140 1.05 1.23 -7.39
N SER A 141 1.64 0.83 -6.26
CA SER A 141 0.91 0.72 -4.98
C SER A 141 0.40 2.07 -4.52
N THR A 142 -0.83 2.07 -4.00
CA THR A 142 -1.48 3.27 -3.49
C THR A 142 -1.34 3.35 -1.98
N ILE A 143 -1.34 4.56 -1.43
CA ILE A 143 -1.12 4.76 0.00
C ILE A 143 -2.20 4.11 0.88
N GLY A 144 -3.45 4.08 0.41
CA GLY A 144 -4.53 3.36 1.10
C GLY A 144 -4.23 1.86 1.23
N GLY A 145 -3.72 1.25 0.17
CA GLY A 145 -3.26 -0.15 0.20
C GLY A 145 -2.06 -0.32 1.13
N ASN A 146 -1.07 0.56 1.07
CA ASN A 146 0.09 0.49 1.95
C ASN A 146 -0.29 0.55 3.43
N VAL A 147 -1.26 1.39 3.78
CA VAL A 147 -1.77 1.51 5.15
C VAL A 147 -2.56 0.26 5.54
N ALA A 148 -3.43 -0.24 4.65
CA ALA A 148 -4.22 -1.44 4.89
C ALA A 148 -3.35 -2.70 5.10
N GLU A 149 -2.23 -2.81 4.38
CA GLU A 149 -1.28 -3.93 4.47
C GLU A 149 -0.10 -3.67 5.43
N ASN A 150 -0.03 -2.47 6.03
CA ASN A 150 1.14 -2.00 6.78
C ASN A 150 2.47 -2.24 6.02
N SER A 151 2.51 -1.85 4.74
CA SER A 151 3.61 -2.23 3.85
C SER A 151 4.98 -1.76 4.35
N GLY A 152 5.95 -2.67 4.27
CA GLY A 152 7.37 -2.36 4.42
C GLY A 152 8.03 -2.02 3.09
N GLY A 153 9.35 -2.22 3.04
CA GLY A 153 10.20 -1.94 1.89
C GLY A 153 11.65 -2.16 2.26
N LEU A 154 12.55 -1.92 1.30
CA LEU A 154 13.99 -2.12 1.45
C LEU A 154 14.57 -1.24 2.57
N ARG A 155 13.94 -0.08 2.80
CA ARG A 155 14.34 0.89 3.84
C ARG A 155 13.80 0.59 5.22
N GLY A 156 13.04 -0.50 5.36
CA GLY A 156 12.34 -0.86 6.59
C GLY A 156 13.26 -1.05 7.79
N LEU A 157 14.49 -1.51 7.56
CA LEU A 157 15.48 -1.74 8.62
C LEU A 157 15.81 -0.46 9.39
N LYS A 158 16.08 0.64 8.69
CA LYS A 158 16.45 1.93 9.30
C LYS A 158 15.25 2.78 9.66
N TYR A 159 14.22 2.76 8.82
CA TYR A 159 13.14 3.73 8.87
C TYR A 159 11.82 3.16 9.39
N GLY A 160 11.68 1.84 9.50
CA GLY A 160 10.42 1.18 9.80
C GLY A 160 9.49 1.10 8.60
N VAL A 161 8.24 0.73 8.86
CA VAL A 161 7.22 0.44 7.85
C VAL A 161 6.16 1.54 7.79
N THR A 162 5.16 1.38 6.92
CA THR A 162 4.09 2.38 6.71
C THR A 162 3.46 2.89 8.02
N ARG A 163 3.17 2.00 8.99
CA ARG A 163 2.64 2.38 10.32
C ARG A 163 3.44 3.49 11.00
N ASN A 164 4.77 3.46 10.90
CA ASN A 164 5.64 4.43 11.57
C ASN A 164 5.48 5.86 11.02
N TYR A 165 4.86 6.00 9.85
CA TYR A 165 4.65 7.28 9.17
C TYR A 165 3.18 7.68 9.09
N VAL A 166 2.24 6.88 9.60
CA VAL A 166 0.82 7.28 9.63
C VAL A 166 0.51 7.99 10.94
N MET A 167 0.20 9.28 10.86
CA MET A 167 -0.17 10.11 12.01
C MET A 167 -1.68 10.11 12.26
N GLY A 168 -2.46 9.96 11.19
CA GLY A 168 -3.91 9.86 11.26
C GLY A 168 -4.54 9.47 9.93
N MET A 169 -5.84 9.23 9.93
CA MET A 169 -6.59 8.84 8.74
C MET A 169 -8.09 9.12 8.89
N GLU A 170 -8.75 9.33 7.76
CA GLU A 170 -10.21 9.29 7.65
C GLU A 170 -10.61 7.88 7.20
N ILE A 171 -11.53 7.26 7.95
CA ILE A 171 -12.09 5.94 7.68
C ILE A 171 -13.59 6.07 7.49
N VAL A 172 -14.14 5.26 6.59
CA VAL A 172 -15.57 5.01 6.49
C VAL A 172 -15.86 3.60 7.00
N LEU A 173 -16.69 3.49 8.04
CA LEU A 173 -17.10 2.23 8.65
C LEU A 173 -18.17 1.50 7.80
N PRO A 174 -18.42 0.19 8.04
CA PRO A 174 -19.37 -0.58 7.24
C PRO A 174 -20.81 -0.03 7.20
N ASP A 175 -21.24 0.68 8.23
CA ASP A 175 -22.55 1.37 8.28
C ASP A 175 -22.54 2.73 7.55
N GLY A 176 -21.39 3.13 7.01
CA GLY A 176 -21.15 4.39 6.32
C GLY A 176 -20.80 5.55 7.24
N GLU A 177 -20.62 5.36 8.55
CA GLU A 177 -20.10 6.41 9.43
C GLU A 177 -18.70 6.84 8.97
N ILE A 178 -18.44 8.16 8.97
CA ILE A 178 -17.15 8.73 8.61
C ILE A 178 -16.46 9.18 9.90
N CYS A 179 -15.31 8.59 10.19
CA CYS A 179 -14.56 8.85 11.41
C CYS A 179 -13.15 9.34 11.08
N TRP A 180 -12.60 10.20 11.93
CA TRP A 180 -11.19 10.61 11.88
C TRP A 180 -10.42 9.99 13.05
N MET A 181 -9.29 9.34 12.77
CA MET A 181 -8.43 8.69 13.75
C MET A 181 -7.05 9.33 13.76
N GLY A 182 -6.47 9.60 14.94
CA GLY A 182 -5.17 10.26 15.08
C GLY A 182 -5.20 11.76 14.79
N ASN A 183 -4.04 12.39 14.70
CA ASN A 183 -3.91 13.85 14.50
C ASN A 183 -2.49 14.24 14.05
N LYS A 184 -2.23 15.54 13.90
CA LYS A 184 -0.91 16.08 13.51
C LYS A 184 0.11 16.15 14.67
N CYS A 185 -0.26 15.81 15.89
CA CYS A 185 0.65 15.92 17.03
C CYS A 185 1.70 14.81 16.99
N VAL A 186 2.97 15.18 17.20
CA VAL A 186 4.08 14.22 17.30
C VAL A 186 3.92 13.29 18.51
N LYS A 187 3.39 13.83 19.61
CA LYS A 187 3.02 13.08 20.80
C LYS A 187 1.51 13.09 20.95
N ASP A 188 0.91 11.93 20.72
CA ASP A 188 -0.51 11.70 20.89
C ASP A 188 -0.72 10.59 21.92
N VAL A 189 -1.12 10.98 23.13
CA VAL A 189 -1.30 10.08 24.30
C VAL A 189 -2.69 10.22 24.91
N ALA A 190 -3.63 10.80 24.16
CA ALA A 190 -5.00 11.00 24.60
C ALA A 190 -5.90 9.85 24.12
N GLY A 191 -6.19 8.90 25.00
CA GLY A 191 -7.09 7.78 24.71
C GLY A 191 -6.42 6.62 23.95
N TYR A 192 -7.23 5.81 23.27
CA TYR A 192 -6.76 4.64 22.52
C TYR A 192 -6.19 5.05 21.17
N SER A 193 -5.11 4.39 20.74
CA SER A 193 -4.56 4.59 19.40
C SER A 193 -5.38 3.81 18.36
N LEU A 194 -6.63 4.22 18.14
CA LEU A 194 -7.55 3.53 17.22
C LEU A 194 -7.00 3.47 15.80
N LYS A 195 -6.21 4.47 15.36
CA LYS A 195 -5.54 4.43 14.05
C LYS A 195 -4.73 3.14 13.85
N ASP A 196 -4.11 2.63 14.92
CA ASP A 196 -3.26 1.45 14.85
C ASP A 196 -4.03 0.15 14.67
N LEU A 197 -5.33 0.13 15.02
CA LEU A 197 -6.21 -1.00 14.74
C LEU A 197 -6.54 -1.10 13.23
N PHE A 198 -6.63 0.03 12.53
CA PHE A 198 -6.95 0.06 11.09
C PHE A 198 -5.73 -0.14 10.20
N ILE A 199 -4.53 0.26 10.65
CA ILE A 199 -3.28 -0.02 9.93
C ILE A 199 -3.03 -1.53 9.98
N GLY A 200 -2.83 -2.18 8.83
CA GLY A 200 -2.69 -3.64 8.77
C GLY A 200 -4.02 -4.40 8.88
N SER A 201 -5.18 -3.72 8.82
CA SER A 201 -6.49 -4.38 8.88
C SER A 201 -6.94 -4.99 7.54
N GLU A 202 -6.18 -4.77 6.47
CA GLU A 202 -6.48 -5.30 5.13
C GLU A 202 -7.88 -4.89 4.62
N GLY A 203 -8.39 -3.74 5.08
CA GLY A 203 -9.72 -3.22 4.70
C GLY A 203 -10.89 -3.91 5.39
N THR A 204 -10.65 -4.83 6.33
CA THR A 204 -11.70 -5.62 7.01
C THR A 204 -12.50 -4.83 8.05
N LEU A 205 -11.95 -3.71 8.54
CA LEU A 205 -12.59 -2.87 9.57
C LEU A 205 -13.23 -1.60 9.02
N GLY A 206 -12.90 -1.21 7.79
CA GLY A 206 -13.39 0.01 7.17
C GLY A 206 -12.57 0.43 5.96
N VAL A 207 -13.05 1.46 5.26
CA VAL A 207 -12.42 1.97 4.03
C VAL A 207 -11.66 3.26 4.33
N ILE A 208 -10.35 3.27 4.07
CA ILE A 208 -9.51 4.45 4.21
C ILE A 208 -9.82 5.45 3.08
N THR A 209 -10.15 6.70 3.42
CA THR A 209 -10.49 7.77 2.45
C THR A 209 -9.56 8.97 2.50
N LYS A 210 -8.77 9.13 3.58
CA LYS A 210 -7.65 10.07 3.66
C LYS A 210 -6.57 9.51 4.57
N VAL A 211 -5.31 9.86 4.30
CA VAL A 211 -4.15 9.47 5.10
C VAL A 211 -3.31 10.71 5.40
N LEU A 212 -3.07 10.95 6.69
CA LEU A 212 -2.14 11.95 7.19
C LEU A 212 -0.81 11.26 7.49
N LEU A 213 0.22 11.64 6.75
CA LEU A 213 1.56 11.08 6.81
C LEU A 213 2.53 12.04 7.48
N ARG A 214 3.45 11.46 8.25
CA ARG A 214 4.70 12.08 8.70
C ARG A 214 5.71 12.06 7.56
N LEU A 215 6.42 13.15 7.40
CA LEU A 215 7.63 13.28 6.59
C LEU A 215 8.83 13.51 7.51
N ILE A 216 10.03 13.29 6.98
CA ILE A 216 11.28 13.56 7.69
C ILE A 216 12.24 14.37 6.80
N PRO A 217 13.31 14.97 7.36
CA PRO A 217 14.36 15.58 6.54
C PRO A 217 15.01 14.56 5.59
N GLN A 218 15.48 15.04 4.44
CA GLN A 218 16.28 14.23 3.52
C GLN A 218 17.60 13.79 4.19
N PRO A 219 18.08 12.56 3.94
CA PRO A 219 19.41 12.15 4.38
C PRO A 219 20.48 13.03 3.73
N GLN A 220 21.50 13.41 4.52
CA GLN A 220 22.59 14.28 4.04
C GLN A 220 23.48 13.62 2.99
N ALA A 221 23.58 12.29 3.02
CA ALA A 221 24.32 11.49 2.07
C ALA A 221 23.72 10.08 2.01
N LYS A 222 23.95 9.41 0.88
CA LYS A 222 23.69 7.98 0.68
C LYS A 222 24.86 7.38 -0.10
N LYS A 223 25.22 6.14 0.22
CA LYS A 223 26.19 5.35 -0.54
C LYS A 223 25.67 3.93 -0.67
N THR A 224 25.81 3.40 -1.88
CA THR A 224 25.41 2.03 -2.20
C THR A 224 26.65 1.20 -2.48
N MET A 225 26.69 -0.02 -1.94
CA MET A 225 27.78 -0.98 -2.15
C MET A 225 27.19 -2.36 -2.46
N VAL A 226 27.88 -3.09 -3.33
CA VAL A 226 27.61 -4.50 -3.61
C VAL A 226 28.83 -5.29 -3.17
N ALA A 227 28.62 -6.30 -2.33
CA ALA A 227 29.66 -7.25 -1.92
C ALA A 227 29.27 -8.65 -2.41
N THR A 228 30.23 -9.37 -2.98
CA THR A 228 30.06 -10.76 -3.41
C THR A 228 30.81 -11.69 -2.48
N PHE A 229 30.30 -12.91 -2.34
CA PHE A 229 30.86 -13.92 -1.45
C PHE A 229 30.95 -15.27 -2.17
N GLU A 230 32.05 -15.98 -1.93
CA GLU A 230 32.25 -17.36 -2.39
C GLU A 230 31.46 -18.39 -1.56
N GLN A 231 30.88 -17.97 -0.43
CA GLN A 231 30.09 -18.82 0.45
C GLN A 231 28.93 -18.01 1.04
N MET A 232 27.74 -18.61 1.05
CA MET A 232 26.54 -17.99 1.61
C MET A 232 26.68 -17.63 3.10
N ASP A 233 27.29 -18.50 3.89
CA ASP A 233 27.48 -18.28 5.34
C ASP A 233 28.28 -17.00 5.63
N ARG A 234 29.26 -16.66 4.78
CA ARG A 234 30.09 -15.45 4.95
C ARG A 234 29.30 -14.17 4.74
N ALA A 235 28.35 -14.18 3.82
CA ALA A 235 27.42 -13.06 3.63
C ALA A 235 26.52 -12.88 4.87
N ALA A 236 25.97 -13.97 5.41
CA ALA A 236 25.13 -13.94 6.61
C ALA A 236 25.89 -13.49 7.87
N GLU A 237 27.12 -13.97 8.05
CA GLU A 237 28.02 -13.50 9.11
C GLU A 237 28.32 -12.00 8.97
N THR A 238 28.53 -11.50 7.75
CA THR A 238 28.77 -10.07 7.49
C THR A 238 27.57 -9.23 7.89
N VAL A 239 26.35 -9.64 7.53
CA VAL A 239 25.11 -9.00 7.99
C VAL A 239 25.06 -8.94 9.52
N SER A 240 25.32 -10.07 10.18
CA SER A 240 25.31 -10.16 11.64
C SER A 240 26.37 -9.24 12.28
N ALA A 241 27.57 -9.17 11.70
CA ALA A 241 28.66 -8.33 12.18
C ALA A 241 28.35 -6.83 12.04
N ILE A 242 27.71 -6.41 10.95
CA ILE A 242 27.26 -5.02 10.76
C ILE A 242 26.28 -4.61 11.86
N ILE A 243 25.27 -5.45 12.13
CA ILE A 243 24.28 -5.18 13.17
C ILE A 243 24.92 -5.23 14.57
N ALA A 244 25.80 -6.20 14.84
CA ALA A 244 26.51 -6.31 16.11
C ALA A 244 27.42 -5.10 16.37
N ALA A 245 27.95 -4.48 15.31
CA ALA A 245 28.68 -3.22 15.36
C ALA A 245 27.77 -1.99 15.53
N GLN A 246 26.45 -2.19 15.73
CA GLN A 246 25.44 -1.14 15.90
C GLN A 246 25.29 -0.22 14.68
N ILE A 247 25.64 -0.72 13.49
CA ILE A 247 25.44 0.00 12.23
C ILE A 247 24.09 -0.41 11.67
N ILE A 248 23.22 0.57 11.45
CA ILE A 248 21.87 0.36 10.87
C ILE A 248 21.86 0.95 9.45
N PRO A 249 22.24 0.17 8.43
CA PRO A 249 22.13 0.61 7.05
C PRO A 249 20.67 0.84 6.68
N CYS A 250 20.45 1.72 5.72
CA CYS A 250 19.16 1.97 5.10
C CYS A 250 18.61 0.69 4.46
N THR A 251 19.46 0.00 3.70
CA THR A 251 19.14 -1.23 2.97
C THR A 251 20.23 -2.27 3.21
N LEU A 252 19.84 -3.53 3.40
CA LEU A 252 20.75 -4.66 3.58
C LEU A 252 20.10 -5.92 2.99
N GLU A 253 20.20 -6.07 1.67
CA GLU A 253 19.47 -7.08 0.90
C GLU A 253 20.41 -8.18 0.40
N PHE A 254 19.92 -9.41 0.47
CA PHE A 254 20.69 -10.62 0.17
C PHE A 254 20.10 -11.35 -1.03
N LEU A 255 20.95 -11.78 -1.96
CA LEU A 255 20.59 -12.68 -3.05
C LEU A 255 21.50 -13.91 -3.00
N ASP A 256 20.91 -15.10 -3.07
CA ASP A 256 21.64 -16.35 -3.25
C ASP A 256 21.99 -16.59 -4.72
N ARG A 257 22.87 -17.55 -4.99
CA ARG A 257 23.25 -17.96 -6.34
C ARG A 257 22.04 -18.21 -7.25
N THR A 258 21.03 -18.91 -6.76
CA THR A 258 19.82 -19.22 -7.54
C THR A 258 19.11 -17.94 -7.97
N THR A 259 18.85 -17.04 -7.02
CA THR A 259 18.17 -15.76 -7.29
C THR A 259 18.99 -14.88 -8.22
N ILE A 260 20.32 -14.83 -8.04
CA ILE A 260 21.22 -14.07 -8.94
C ILE A 260 21.07 -14.54 -10.38
N HIS A 261 21.15 -15.85 -10.61
CA HIS A 261 21.01 -16.43 -11.96
C HIS A 261 19.61 -16.18 -12.52
N CYS A 262 18.55 -16.38 -11.73
CA CYS A 262 17.18 -16.11 -12.18
C CYS A 262 16.95 -14.64 -12.55
N VAL A 263 17.47 -13.70 -11.75
CA VAL A 263 17.35 -12.27 -12.02
C VAL A 263 18.16 -11.89 -13.26
N GLU A 264 19.38 -12.42 -13.42
CA GLU A 264 20.21 -12.10 -14.57
C GLU A 264 19.64 -12.68 -15.87
N ASP A 265 19.15 -13.91 -15.85
CA ASP A 265 18.51 -14.55 -17.01
C ASP A 265 17.30 -13.75 -17.52
N PHE A 266 16.53 -13.16 -16.59
CA PHE A 266 15.36 -12.35 -16.90
C PHE A 266 15.71 -10.90 -17.26
N ALA A 267 16.43 -10.20 -16.38
CA ALA A 267 16.62 -8.75 -16.41
C ALA A 267 17.89 -8.31 -17.14
N LYS A 268 18.92 -9.16 -17.21
CA LYS A 268 20.20 -8.91 -17.90
C LYS A 268 20.88 -7.61 -17.48
N ILE A 269 21.04 -7.42 -16.17
CA ILE A 269 21.54 -6.18 -15.58
C ILE A 269 23.03 -6.25 -15.22
N GLY A 270 23.70 -7.36 -15.54
CA GLY A 270 25.12 -7.56 -15.30
C GLY A 270 25.45 -8.02 -13.88
N LEU A 271 24.59 -8.84 -13.26
CA LEU A 271 24.90 -9.45 -11.97
C LEU A 271 26.05 -10.47 -12.08
N PRO A 272 26.92 -10.58 -11.06
CA PRO A 272 28.03 -11.53 -11.04
C PRO A 272 27.52 -12.96 -10.88
N LEU A 273 27.68 -13.79 -11.92
CA LEU A 273 27.21 -15.19 -11.93
C LEU A 273 28.17 -16.17 -11.24
N ASP A 274 29.38 -15.71 -10.93
CA ASP A 274 30.48 -16.44 -10.31
C ASP A 274 30.60 -16.16 -8.80
N CYS A 275 29.46 -16.08 -8.11
CA CYS A 275 29.41 -15.99 -6.66
C CYS A 275 28.29 -16.85 -6.06
N GLU A 276 28.44 -17.21 -4.78
CA GLU A 276 27.41 -17.97 -4.03
C GLU A 276 26.39 -17.05 -3.38
N ALA A 277 26.78 -15.81 -3.08
CA ALA A 277 25.91 -14.80 -2.52
C ALA A 277 26.34 -13.38 -2.91
N LEU A 278 25.35 -12.49 -2.95
CA LEU A 278 25.51 -11.07 -3.14
C LEU A 278 24.77 -10.33 -2.03
N LEU A 279 25.43 -9.31 -1.47
CA LEU A 279 24.87 -8.42 -0.47
C LEU A 279 24.85 -6.98 -1.01
N LEU A 280 23.65 -6.41 -1.12
CA LEU A 280 23.43 -5.01 -1.48
C LEU A 280 23.25 -4.20 -0.20
N ILE A 281 24.07 -3.17 -0.03
CA ILE A 281 24.11 -2.33 1.16
C ILE A 281 23.89 -0.88 0.77
N GLU A 282 23.00 -0.16 1.45
CA GLU A 282 22.87 1.30 1.33
C GLU A 282 22.91 1.95 2.72
N THR A 283 23.69 3.01 2.89
CA THR A 283 23.82 3.76 4.16
C THR A 283 22.93 4.99 4.23
#